data_AF-A0A5F9DE58-F1
#
_entry.id   AF-A0A5F9DE58-F1
#
_cell.length_a   1.000
_cell.length_b   1.000
_cell.length_c   1.000
_cell.angle_alpha   90.00
_cell.angle_beta   90.00
_cell.angle_gamma   90.00
#
_symmetry.space_group_name_H-M   'P 1'
#
loop_
_entity.id
_entity.type
_entity.pdbx_description
1 polymer ?
#
loop_
_entity_poly.entity_id
_entity_poly.type
_entity_poly.pdbx_seq_one_letter_code
_entity_poly.pdbx_strand_id
1 'polypeptide(L)'
;MGIKVQCPRCFFDIAINNQPAGRVVFELFSARTCENFRCLCTGEKGTGKSTQKPLHYTSCLFHRDVKDFMVQSGDFSEGNGREGESIYGGFFEDETPVYCPSRRDPSYTRK
;
A
#
# COMPACT_ATOMS: atom_id res chain seq x y z
N MET A 1 2.63 -28.64 14.08
CA MET A 1 1.83 -27.42 14.34
C MET A 1 2.28 -26.38 13.34
N GLY A 2 1.50 -26.13 12.28
CA GLY A 2 1.84 -25.09 11.30
C GLY A 2 1.70 -23.74 11.95
N ILE A 3 2.76 -22.93 11.95
CA ILE A 3 2.69 -21.54 12.38
C ILE A 3 1.70 -20.85 11.46
N LYS A 4 0.52 -20.49 11.99
CA LYS A 4 -0.45 -19.67 11.28
C LYS A 4 0.14 -18.26 11.28
N VAL A 5 0.90 -17.93 10.24
CA VAL A 5 1.42 -16.56 10.02
C VAL A 5 0.19 -15.67 9.95
N GLN A 6 -0.07 -14.88 11.00
CA GLN A 6 -1.15 -13.92 10.96
C GLN A 6 -0.76 -12.84 9.96
N CYS A 7 -1.42 -12.86 8.81
CA CYS A 7 -1.28 -11.85 7.77
C CYS A 7 -2.03 -10.59 8.26
N PRO A 8 -1.34 -9.47 8.54
CA PRO A 8 -2.01 -8.26 8.98
C PRO A 8 -2.99 -7.79 7.89
N ARG A 9 -4.14 -7.27 8.33
CA ARG A 9 -5.12 -6.65 7.44
C ARG A 9 -5.04 -5.14 7.59
N CYS A 10 -4.96 -4.45 6.46
CA CYS A 10 -4.98 -3.00 6.38
C CYS A 10 -6.15 -2.56 5.51
N PHE A 11 -6.52 -1.29 5.55
CA PHE A 11 -7.59 -0.78 4.70
C PHE A 11 -7.34 0.66 4.29
N PHE A 12 -7.95 1.06 3.18
CA PHE A 12 -8.09 2.45 2.75
C PHE A 12 -9.57 2.81 2.70
N ASP A 13 -9.93 3.93 3.31
CA ASP A 13 -11.16 4.63 2.99
C ASP A 13 -10.88 5.59 1.85
N ILE A 14 -11.52 5.36 0.71
CA ILE A 14 -11.27 6.11 -0.52
C ILE A 14 -12.38 7.14 -0.69
N ALA A 15 -11.99 8.35 -1.07
CA ALA A 15 -12.90 9.40 -1.51
C ALA A 15 -12.58 9.83 -2.95
N ILE A 16 -13.61 10.15 -3.73
CA ILE A 16 -13.51 10.71 -5.08
C ILE A 16 -14.22 12.06 -5.05
N ASN A 17 -13.53 13.14 -5.43
CA ASN A 17 -14.04 14.51 -5.30
C ASN A 17 -14.55 14.82 -3.88
N ASN A 18 -13.80 14.39 -2.85
CA ASN A 18 -14.16 14.49 -1.43
C ASN A 18 -15.46 13.79 -1.02
N GLN A 19 -16.03 12.95 -1.89
CA GLN A 19 -17.17 12.10 -1.56
C GLN A 19 -16.69 10.68 -1.24
N PRO A 20 -17.08 10.08 -0.10
CA PRO A 20 -16.72 8.71 0.22
C PRO A 20 -17.15 7.73 -0.89
N ALA A 21 -16.20 6.99 -1.45
CA ALA A 21 -16.42 6.01 -2.52
C ALA A 21 -16.48 4.57 -1.97
N GLY A 22 -15.83 4.31 -0.84
CA GLY A 22 -15.89 3.02 -0.16
C GLY A 22 -14.56 2.65 0.51
N ARG A 23 -14.52 1.41 1.03
CA ARG A 23 -13.35 0.86 1.70
C ARG A 23 -12.74 -0.27 0.91
N VAL A 24 -11.43 -0.22 0.71
CA VAL A 24 -10.62 -1.34 0.19
C VAL A 24 -9.87 -1.96 1.35
N VAL A 25 -9.93 -3.29 1.48
CA VAL A 25 -9.25 -4.05 2.54
C VAL A 25 -8.19 -4.94 1.90
N PHE A 26 -6.98 -4.91 2.45
CA PHE A 26 -5.83 -5.67 1.99
C PHE A 26 -5.47 -6.73 3.02
N GLU A 27 -5.19 -7.95 2.56
CA GLU A 27 -4.50 -8.99 3.32
C GLU A 27 -3.05 -9.09 2.81
N LEU A 28 -2.10 -9.20 3.73
CA LEU A 28 -0.69 -8.95 3.48
C LEU A 28 0.16 -10.22 3.70
N PHE A 29 0.99 -10.59 2.71
CA PHE A 29 1.58 -11.94 2.62
C PHE A 29 3.14 -12.03 2.67
N SER A 30 3.88 -10.93 2.79
CA SER A 30 5.37 -10.90 2.80
C SER A 30 5.95 -10.11 3.98
N ALA A 31 6.98 -10.59 4.66
CA ALA A 31 7.40 -10.03 5.96
C ALA A 31 7.79 -8.53 5.92
N ARG A 32 8.81 -8.14 5.14
CA ARG A 32 9.34 -6.76 5.19
C ARG A 32 8.48 -5.78 4.40
N THR A 33 8.06 -6.16 3.20
CA THR A 33 7.20 -5.33 2.34
C THR A 33 5.85 -5.07 3.03
N CYS A 34 5.29 -6.06 3.72
CA CYS A 34 4.01 -5.86 4.41
C CYS A 34 4.17 -5.07 5.69
N GLU A 35 5.27 -5.22 6.42
CA GLU A 35 5.52 -4.34 7.57
C GLU A 35 5.66 -2.88 7.11
N ASN A 36 6.38 -2.63 6.01
CA ASN A 36 6.43 -1.30 5.40
C ASN A 36 5.05 -0.77 5.04
N PHE A 37 4.26 -1.54 4.29
CA PHE A 37 2.91 -1.14 3.89
C PHE A 37 1.99 -0.91 5.09
N ARG A 38 2.02 -1.80 6.09
CA ARG A 38 1.23 -1.71 7.32
C ARG A 38 1.56 -0.45 8.10
N CYS A 39 2.84 -0.17 8.32
CA CYS A 39 3.27 1.04 9.03
C CYS A 39 2.90 2.31 8.26
N LEU A 40 3.01 2.31 6.93
CA LEU A 40 2.57 3.44 6.11
C LEU A 40 1.03 3.60 6.12
N CYS A 41 0.26 2.55 6.39
CA CYS A 41 -1.18 2.68 6.64
C CYS A 41 -1.49 3.31 8.01
N THR A 42 -0.66 3.09 9.03
CA THR A 42 -0.91 3.60 10.39
C THR A 42 -0.24 4.94 10.68
N GLY A 43 0.82 5.29 9.95
CA GLY A 43 1.63 6.48 10.22
C GLY A 43 2.54 6.36 11.45
N GLU A 44 2.67 5.17 12.04
CA GLU A 44 3.32 4.98 13.36
C GLU A 44 4.83 5.23 13.35
N LYS A 45 5.45 5.30 12.17
CA LYS A 45 6.90 5.49 12.01
C LYS A 45 7.31 6.96 11.92
N GLY A 46 6.37 7.90 12.08
CA GLY A 46 6.66 9.32 12.17
C GLY A 46 7.08 9.91 10.82
N THR A 47 8.22 10.61 10.80
CA THR A 47 8.67 11.39 9.64
C THR A 47 9.78 10.66 8.88
N GLY A 48 9.72 10.71 7.55
CA GLY A 48 10.71 10.15 6.65
C GLY A 48 12.06 10.86 6.75
N LYS A 49 13.15 10.11 6.62
CA LYS A 49 14.52 10.65 6.72
C LYS A 49 14.88 11.45 5.47
N SER A 50 14.46 11.00 4.30
CA SER A 50 14.78 11.62 3.01
C SER A 50 13.78 12.70 2.64
N THR A 51 12.49 12.38 2.75
CA THR A 51 11.40 13.27 2.32
C THR A 51 11.06 14.34 3.35
N GLN A 52 11.44 14.15 4.63
CA GLN A 52 11.04 14.99 5.76
C GLN A 52 9.51 15.17 5.87
N LYS A 53 8.74 14.22 5.32
CA LYS A 53 7.28 14.19 5.34
C LYS A 53 6.78 13.02 6.19
N PRO A 54 5.54 13.06 6.70
CA PRO A 54 4.97 11.94 7.44
C PRO A 54 4.96 10.65 6.61
N LEU A 55 5.45 9.56 7.18
CA LEU A 55 5.43 8.21 6.60
C LEU A 55 4.02 7.62 6.74
N HIS A 56 3.06 8.18 6.00
CA HIS A 56 1.65 7.85 6.15
C HIS A 56 0.90 8.01 4.82
N TYR A 57 0.04 7.05 4.47
CA TYR A 57 -0.77 7.08 3.25
C TYR A 57 -2.03 7.94 3.35
N THR A 58 -2.39 8.42 4.55
CA THR A 58 -3.56 9.29 4.70
C THR A 58 -3.38 10.54 3.83
N SER A 59 -4.42 10.86 3.07
CA SER A 59 -4.43 11.97 2.09
C SER A 59 -3.54 11.79 0.86
N CYS A 60 -2.97 10.58 0.63
CA CYS A 60 -2.33 10.28 -0.64
C CYS A 60 -3.34 10.18 -1.78
N LEU A 61 -2.97 10.74 -2.92
CA LEU A 61 -3.77 10.67 -4.15
C LEU A 61 -3.42 9.40 -4.94
N PHE A 62 -4.45 8.83 -5.58
CA PHE A 62 -4.25 7.90 -6.69
C PHE A 62 -3.86 8.73 -7.92
N HIS A 63 -2.56 8.90 -8.14
CA HIS A 63 -2.02 9.79 -9.16
C HIS A 63 -2.00 9.17 -10.57
N ARG A 64 -2.20 7.86 -10.68
CA ARG A 64 -2.28 7.17 -11.96
C ARG A 64 -3.40 6.13 -11.96
N ASP A 65 -4.31 6.27 -12.91
CA ASP A 65 -5.38 5.32 -13.20
C ASP A 65 -5.22 4.84 -14.65
N VAL A 66 -5.05 3.53 -14.82
CA VAL A 66 -4.99 2.88 -16.13
C VAL A 66 -6.16 1.92 -16.22
N LYS A 67 -7.17 2.34 -17.00
CA LYS A 67 -8.38 1.57 -17.25
C LYS A 67 -8.05 0.12 -17.63
N ASP A 68 -8.79 -0.81 -17.03
CA ASP A 68 -8.68 -2.26 -17.24
C ASP A 68 -7.34 -2.90 -16.83
N PHE A 69 -6.49 -2.14 -16.12
CA PHE A 69 -5.20 -2.62 -15.65
C PHE A 69 -5.02 -2.42 -14.14
N MET A 70 -4.76 -1.18 -13.69
CA MET A 70 -4.45 -0.90 -12.28
C MET A 70 -4.58 0.59 -11.94
N VAL A 71 -4.66 0.86 -10.63
CA VAL A 71 -4.50 2.18 -10.02
C VAL A 71 -3.23 2.22 -9.19
N GLN A 72 -2.52 3.35 -9.21
CA GLN A 72 -1.28 3.56 -8.48
C GLN A 72 -1.40 4.72 -7.50
N SER A 73 -0.88 4.52 -6.29
CA SER A 73 -0.82 5.48 -5.19
C SER A 73 0.46 5.24 -4.38
N GLY A 74 0.61 5.91 -3.25
CA GLY A 74 1.72 5.72 -2.31
C GLY A 74 2.80 6.80 -2.36
N ASP A 75 2.70 7.73 -3.31
CA ASP A 75 3.52 8.95 -3.32
C ASP A 75 2.88 9.98 -2.37
N PHE A 76 3.33 9.99 -1.12
CA PHE A 76 2.93 10.95 -0.09
C PHE A 76 3.75 12.24 -0.11
N SER A 77 4.77 12.35 -0.98
CA SER A 77 5.60 13.54 -1.04
C SER A 77 5.12 14.50 -2.13
N GLU A 78 5.19 14.12 -3.39
CA GLU A 78 4.83 15.00 -4.52
C GLU A 78 3.50 14.63 -5.16
N GLY A 79 3.00 13.41 -4.94
CA GLY A 79 1.75 12.93 -5.49
C GLY A 79 1.76 12.79 -7.02
N ASN A 80 2.94 12.61 -7.62
CA ASN A 80 3.12 12.50 -9.09
C ASN A 80 3.71 11.14 -9.53
N GLY A 81 4.07 10.29 -8.56
CA GLY A 81 4.58 8.94 -8.77
C GLY A 81 6.10 8.84 -8.90
N ARG A 82 6.84 9.94 -8.73
CA ARG A 82 8.32 9.94 -8.77
C ARG A 82 8.95 9.65 -7.42
N GLU A 83 8.23 9.97 -6.35
CA GLU A 83 8.78 9.93 -5.02
C GLU A 83 7.92 9.07 -4.06
N GLY A 84 8.44 8.94 -2.85
CA GLY A 84 7.98 8.06 -1.80
C GLY A 84 9.18 7.58 -1.00
N GLU A 85 8.94 7.21 0.25
CA GLU A 85 10.00 6.73 1.13
C GLU A 85 9.49 5.54 1.95
N SER A 86 10.33 4.52 2.10
CA SER A 86 10.03 3.41 2.98
C SER A 86 10.27 3.77 4.44
N ILE A 87 9.66 3.02 5.35
CA ILE A 87 9.89 3.18 6.80
C ILE A 87 11.33 2.92 7.24
N TYR A 88 12.15 2.35 6.36
CA TYR A 88 13.54 2.04 6.63
C TYR A 88 14.50 3.20 6.26
N GLY A 89 13.98 4.19 5.52
CA GLY A 89 14.74 5.28 4.93
C GLY A 89 15.10 5.00 3.47
N GLY A 90 14.62 5.83 2.55
CA GLY A 90 14.77 5.63 1.10
C GLY A 90 14.10 4.33 0.60
N PHE A 91 14.78 3.64 -0.31
CA PHE A 91 14.35 2.38 -0.91
C PHE A 91 14.91 1.16 -0.14
N PHE A 92 14.33 -0.02 -0.37
CA PHE A 92 14.81 -1.29 0.18
C PHE A 92 14.83 -2.38 -0.89
N GLU A 93 15.58 -3.45 -0.62
CA GLU A 93 15.78 -4.58 -1.54
C GLU A 93 14.49 -5.38 -1.80
N ASP A 94 14.38 -5.92 -3.01
CA ASP A 94 13.26 -6.77 -3.39
C ASP A 94 13.21 -8.08 -2.57
N GLU A 95 12.02 -8.47 -2.15
CA GLU A 95 11.79 -9.75 -1.49
C GLU A 95 11.38 -10.83 -2.49
N THR A 96 11.68 -12.09 -2.18
CA THR A 96 11.17 -13.22 -2.98
C THR A 96 9.65 -13.27 -2.86
N PRO A 97 8.90 -13.16 -3.98
CA PRO A 97 7.45 -13.13 -3.92
C PRO A 97 6.91 -14.50 -3.51
N VAL A 98 6.08 -14.53 -2.48
CA VAL A 98 5.32 -15.73 -2.09
C VAL A 98 4.17 -16.00 -3.09
N TYR A 99 3.79 -15.00 -3.89
CA TYR A 99 2.68 -15.06 -4.84
C TYR A 99 3.04 -14.47 -6.21
N CYS A 100 2.59 -15.11 -7.30
CA CYS A 100 2.76 -14.62 -8.66
C CYS A 100 1.53 -13.80 -9.09
N PRO A 101 1.69 -12.58 -9.63
CA PRO A 101 0.58 -11.71 -10.06
C PRO A 101 -0.33 -12.27 -11.18
N SER A 102 0.02 -13.42 -11.78
CA SER A 102 -0.68 -14.01 -12.92
C SER A 102 -2.11 -14.50 -12.64
N ARG A 103 -2.60 -14.39 -11.40
CA ARG A 103 -3.96 -14.78 -11.02
C ARG A 103 -4.68 -13.59 -10.39
N ARG A 104 -5.57 -12.93 -11.14
CA ARG A 104 -6.74 -12.30 -10.51
C ARG A 104 -7.51 -13.45 -9.86
N ASP A 105 -7.66 -13.44 -8.54
CA ASP A 105 -8.46 -14.45 -7.86
C ASP A 105 -9.89 -14.40 -8.44
N PRO A 106 -10.37 -15.46 -9.12
CA PRO A 106 -11.70 -15.48 -9.70
C PRO A 106 -12.80 -15.28 -8.65
N SER A 107 -12.53 -15.61 -7.38
CA SER A 107 -13.49 -15.45 -6.27
C SER A 107 -13.81 -13.98 -5.93
N TYR A 108 -12.96 -13.03 -6.32
CA TYR A 108 -13.14 -11.60 -6.02
C TYR A 108 -13.88 -10.83 -7.14
N THR A 109 -14.17 -11.47 -8.28
CA THR A 109 -14.80 -10.80 -9.45
C THR A 109 -16.30 -11.07 -9.60
N ARG A 110 -16.99 -11.55 -8.56
CA ARG A 110 -18.45 -11.66 -8.55
C ARG A 110 -19.07 -11.03 -7.32
N LYS A 111 -19.49 -9.77 -7.46
CA LYS A 111 -20.82 -9.29 -7.06
C LYS A 111 -21.32 -8.33 -8.12
#